data_AF-A0A534H5Y8-F1
#
_entry.id   AF-A0A534H5Y8-F1
#
_cell.length_a   1.000
_cell.length_b   1.000
_cell.length_c   1.000
_cell.angle_alpha   90.00
_cell.angle_beta   90.00
_cell.angle_gamma   90.00
#
_symmetry.space_group_name_H-M   'P 1'
#
loop_
_entity.id
_entity.type
_entity.pdbx_description
1 polymer ?
#
loop_
_entity_poly.entity_id
_entity_poly.type
_entity_poly.pdbx_seq_one_letter_code
_entity_poly.pdbx_strand_id
1 'polypeptide(L)'
;MSANESGRDRQSAASESPAVPPEPAAELVELERLQQALAESEERARSHREQYLRALAELDNVRKRAQRDIEAANRYGLEKFAAELLPVKDSLEAAVESAARTDSRGLREGHEATLRLLSQALERIGVRVIDPAGEPFDPERHEAMMAEESATAEPGSVLRVVQPGYELNGRLLRPARVIVAREPAPKA
;
A
#
# COMPACT_ATOMS: atom_id res chain seq x y z
N MET A 1 23.16 -55.90 -96.28
CA MET A 1 22.85 -54.47 -96.10
C MET A 1 21.34 -54.29 -95.97
N SER A 2 20.84 -54.15 -94.73
CA SER A 2 19.79 -53.19 -94.35
C SER A 2 19.46 -53.39 -92.88
N ALA A 3 19.28 -52.26 -92.20
CA ALA A 3 19.32 -52.09 -90.76
C ALA A 3 17.91 -51.98 -90.14
N ASN A 4 17.87 -52.15 -88.81
CA ASN A 4 17.01 -51.49 -87.79
C ASN A 4 15.48 -51.73 -87.90
N GLU A 5 14.63 -51.73 -86.86
CA GLU A 5 14.59 -51.24 -85.48
C GLU A 5 13.28 -51.86 -84.88
N SER A 6 13.11 -52.28 -83.62
CA SER A 6 12.54 -51.49 -82.51
C SER A 6 11.60 -52.34 -81.60
N GLY A 7 11.86 -52.30 -80.29
CA GLY A 7 10.93 -52.26 -79.14
C GLY A 7 9.81 -53.31 -78.92
N ARG A 8 9.84 -53.99 -77.76
CA ARG A 8 8.99 -53.62 -76.60
C ARG A 8 9.20 -54.49 -75.36
N ASP A 9 9.23 -53.77 -74.25
CA ASP A 9 9.31 -54.14 -72.85
C ASP A 9 8.24 -55.13 -72.37
N ARG A 10 8.65 -56.02 -71.45
CA ARG A 10 7.82 -56.45 -70.32
C ARG A 10 8.68 -56.52 -69.06
N GLN A 11 8.68 -55.41 -68.34
CA GLN A 11 8.97 -55.36 -66.91
C GLN A 11 7.96 -56.25 -66.16
N SER A 12 8.45 -57.21 -65.38
CA SER A 12 7.71 -57.76 -64.25
C SER A 12 8.19 -57.02 -63.02
N ALA A 13 7.31 -56.17 -62.47
CA ALA A 13 7.55 -55.39 -61.28
C ALA A 13 7.87 -56.30 -60.09
N ALA A 14 9.08 -56.14 -59.54
CA ALA A 14 9.41 -56.62 -58.22
C ALA A 14 8.66 -55.77 -57.19
N SER A 15 7.92 -56.45 -56.34
CA SER A 15 7.30 -55.94 -55.13
C SER A 15 8.35 -55.39 -54.16
N GLU A 16 8.45 -54.07 -54.04
CA GLU A 16 9.08 -53.41 -52.89
C GLU A 16 8.11 -53.44 -51.71
N SER A 17 8.38 -54.35 -50.76
CA SER A 17 7.84 -54.28 -49.41
C SER A 17 8.73 -53.34 -48.60
N PRO A 18 8.19 -52.43 -47.76
CA PRO A 18 9.02 -51.54 -46.96
C PRO A 18 9.82 -52.36 -45.96
N ALA A 19 11.15 -52.26 -46.03
CA ALA A 19 12.05 -52.96 -45.14
C ALA A 19 11.87 -52.43 -43.71
N VAL A 20 11.31 -53.27 -42.84
CA VAL A 20 11.35 -53.09 -41.39
C VAL A 20 12.81 -53.25 -40.96
N PRO A 21 13.42 -52.27 -40.28
CA PRO A 21 14.80 -52.39 -39.79
C PRO A 21 14.93 -53.57 -38.82
N PRO A 22 16.09 -54.25 -38.74
CA PRO A 22 16.31 -55.31 -37.77
C PRO A 22 16.17 -54.77 -36.33
N GLU A 23 15.43 -55.49 -35.47
CA GLU A 23 15.12 -55.15 -34.07
C GLU A 23 16.29 -54.54 -33.24
N PRO A 24 17.54 -55.08 -33.27
CA PRO A 24 18.64 -54.51 -32.48
C PRO A 24 19.10 -53.12 -32.95
N ALA A 25 18.83 -52.72 -34.19
CA ALA A 25 19.16 -51.38 -34.67
C ALA A 25 18.12 -50.34 -34.22
N ALA A 26 16.86 -50.73 -34.05
CA ALA A 26 15.80 -49.85 -33.57
C ALA A 26 15.95 -49.53 -32.08
N GLU A 27 16.36 -50.52 -31.27
CA GLU A 27 16.62 -50.34 -29.83
C GLU A 27 17.79 -49.38 -29.55
N LEU A 28 18.85 -49.43 -30.35
CA LEU A 28 20.00 -48.52 -30.21
C LEU A 28 19.63 -47.06 -30.53
N VAL A 29 18.82 -46.83 -31.57
CA VAL A 29 18.32 -45.50 -31.93
C VAL A 29 17.42 -44.93 -30.82
N GLU A 30 16.56 -45.76 -30.24
CA GLU A 30 15.70 -45.33 -29.12
C GLU A 30 16.52 -45.07 -27.85
N LEU A 31 17.54 -45.87 -27.57
CA LEU A 31 18.48 -45.63 -26.45
C LEU A 31 19.19 -44.28 -26.59
N GLU A 32 19.74 -43.97 -27.77
CA GLU A 32 20.38 -42.69 -28.06
C GLU A 32 19.40 -41.51 -27.89
N ARG A 33 18.17 -41.67 -28.36
CA ARG A 33 17.11 -40.67 -28.21
C ARG A 33 16.76 -40.44 -26.73
N LEU A 34 16.62 -41.50 -25.94
CA LEU A 34 16.34 -41.41 -24.51
C LEU A 34 17.51 -40.78 -23.74
N GLN A 35 18.76 -41.08 -24.11
CA GLN A 35 19.95 -40.45 -23.53
C GLN A 35 20.01 -38.95 -23.84
N GLN A 36 19.69 -38.54 -25.07
CA GLN A 36 19.58 -37.13 -25.44
C GLN A 36 18.47 -36.43 -24.65
N ALA A 37 17.27 -37.03 -24.57
CA ALA A 37 16.15 -36.47 -23.82
C ALA A 37 16.45 -36.35 -22.31
N LEU A 38 17.18 -37.31 -21.74
CA LEU A 38 17.63 -37.28 -20.35
C LEU A 38 18.61 -36.11 -20.14
N ALA A 39 19.63 -35.99 -20.99
CA ALA A 39 20.61 -34.90 -20.92
C ALA A 39 19.95 -33.52 -21.04
N GLU A 40 19.01 -33.34 -21.98
CA GLU A 40 18.24 -32.10 -22.11
C GLU A 40 17.35 -31.80 -20.89
N SER A 41 16.78 -32.84 -20.27
CA SER A 41 15.99 -32.70 -19.05
C SER A 41 16.84 -32.29 -17.86
N GLU A 42 18.03 -32.89 -17.71
CA GLU A 42 18.98 -32.58 -16.65
C GLU A 42 19.51 -31.14 -16.77
N GLU A 43 19.83 -30.70 -17.98
CA GLU A 43 20.28 -29.33 -18.24
C GLU A 43 19.17 -28.31 -17.94
N ARG A 44 17.92 -28.60 -18.35
CA ARG A 44 16.76 -27.76 -17.98
C ARG A 44 16.55 -27.70 -16.47
N ALA A 45 16.64 -28.84 -15.78
CA ALA A 45 16.49 -28.91 -14.32
C ALA A 45 17.58 -28.10 -13.61
N ARG A 46 18.83 -28.18 -14.11
CA ARG A 46 19.94 -27.38 -13.61
C ARG A 46 19.71 -25.89 -13.81
N SER A 47 19.34 -25.48 -15.02
CA SER A 47 19.04 -24.08 -15.34
C SER A 47 17.92 -23.52 -14.47
N HIS A 48 16.83 -24.27 -14.29
CA HIS A 48 15.73 -23.86 -13.42
C HIS A 48 16.15 -23.78 -11.94
N ARG A 49 16.99 -24.70 -11.46
CA ARG A 49 17.52 -24.64 -10.09
C ARG A 49 18.38 -23.40 -9.88
N GLU A 50 19.23 -23.05 -10.84
CA GLU A 50 20.05 -21.83 -10.79
C GLU A 50 19.18 -20.56 -10.79
N GLN A 51 18.16 -20.52 -11.65
CA GLN A 51 17.18 -19.42 -11.67
C GLN A 51 16.42 -19.31 -10.34
N TYR A 52 15.98 -20.44 -9.78
CA TYR A 52 15.27 -20.49 -8.50
C TYR A 52 16.14 -19.99 -7.35
N LEU A 53 17.40 -20.43 -7.26
CA LEU A 53 18.33 -19.98 -6.22
C LEU A 53 18.63 -18.47 -6.35
N ARG A 54 18.75 -17.97 -7.58
CA ARG A 54 18.90 -16.54 -7.83
C ARG A 54 17.66 -15.76 -7.38
N ALA A 55 16.46 -16.22 -7.73
CA ALA A 55 15.20 -15.61 -7.32
C ALA A 55 15.04 -15.59 -5.79
N LEU A 56 15.40 -16.68 -5.10
CA LEU A 56 15.41 -16.72 -3.63
C LEU A 56 16.36 -15.68 -3.02
N ALA A 57 17.56 -15.53 -3.58
CA ALA A 57 18.52 -14.53 -3.13
C ALA A 57 18.02 -13.10 -3.37
N GLU A 58 17.40 -12.84 -4.52
CA GLU A 58 16.77 -11.55 -4.82
C GLU A 58 15.63 -11.23 -3.85
N LEU A 59 14.77 -12.21 -3.52
CA LEU A 59 13.70 -12.05 -2.54
C LEU A 59 14.24 -11.72 -1.14
N ASP A 60 15.29 -12.41 -0.68
CA ASP A 60 15.91 -12.11 0.61
C ASP A 60 16.52 -10.70 0.64
N ASN A 61 17.17 -10.28 -0.46
CA ASN A 61 17.70 -8.92 -0.60
C ASN A 61 16.60 -7.85 -0.58
N VAL A 62 15.49 -8.08 -1.28
CA VAL A 62 14.32 -7.18 -1.28
C VAL A 62 13.73 -7.11 0.12
N ARG A 63 13.55 -8.25 0.81
CA ARG A 63 13.02 -8.27 2.19
C ARG A 63 13.92 -7.49 3.15
N LYS A 64 15.24 -7.69 3.09
CA LYS A 64 16.21 -6.97 3.92
C LYS A 64 16.27 -5.47 3.60
N ARG A 65 16.01 -5.08 2.35
CA ARG A 65 15.91 -3.67 1.95
C ARG A 65 14.63 -3.06 2.50
N ALA A 66 13.49 -3.70 2.27
CA ALA A 66 12.18 -3.24 2.76
C ALA A 66 12.18 -3.04 4.28
N GLN A 67 12.79 -3.95 5.04
CA GLN A 67 12.92 -3.80 6.49
C GLN A 67 13.72 -2.55 6.87
N ARG A 68 14.84 -2.30 6.19
CA ARG A 68 15.65 -1.08 6.39
C ARG A 68 14.90 0.19 6.02
N ASP A 69 14.13 0.15 4.94
CA ASP A 69 13.33 1.29 4.47
C ASP A 69 12.20 1.62 5.46
N ILE A 70 11.55 0.61 6.05
CA ILE A 70 10.54 0.79 7.11
C ILE A 70 11.17 1.42 8.36
N GLU A 71 12.32 0.90 8.81
CA GLU A 71 13.03 1.45 9.95
C GLU A 71 13.49 2.89 9.71
N ALA A 72 13.99 3.18 8.50
CA ALA A 72 14.34 4.53 8.07
C ALA A 72 13.10 5.44 8.08
N ALA A 73 12.00 5.04 7.45
CA ALA A 73 10.76 5.80 7.39
C ALA A 73 10.21 6.12 8.79
N ASN A 74 10.25 5.17 9.72
CA ASN A 74 9.85 5.39 11.11
C ASN A 74 10.76 6.41 11.82
N ARG A 75 12.09 6.31 11.65
CA ARG A 75 13.05 7.27 12.24
C ARG A 75 12.86 8.68 11.67
N TYR A 76 12.79 8.83 10.35
CA TYR A 76 12.63 10.12 9.69
C TYR A 76 11.24 10.74 9.93
N GLY A 77 10.19 9.92 10.08
CA GLY A 77 8.86 10.39 10.44
C GLY A 77 8.82 11.08 11.80
N LEU A 78 9.48 10.49 12.81
CA LEU A 78 9.58 11.09 14.15
C LEU A 78 10.45 12.35 14.16
N GLU A 79 11.52 12.38 13.34
CA GLU A 79 12.39 13.54 13.21
C GLU A 79 11.63 14.77 12.68
N LYS A 80 10.84 14.60 11.61
CA LYS A 80 9.99 15.68 11.08
C LYS A 80 9.00 16.16 12.14
N PHE A 81 8.35 15.24 12.84
CA PHE A 81 7.39 15.58 13.90
C PHE A 81 8.05 16.41 15.03
N ALA A 82 9.22 15.95 15.50
CA ALA A 82 9.95 16.64 16.56
C ALA A 82 10.38 18.04 16.11
N ALA A 83 10.92 18.17 14.90
CA ALA A 83 11.34 19.45 14.34
C ALA A 83 10.20 20.48 14.25
N GLU A 84 9.00 20.03 13.85
CA GLU A 84 7.81 20.89 13.76
C GLU A 84 7.29 21.38 15.13
N LEU A 85 7.57 20.64 16.21
CA LEU A 85 7.16 21.01 17.57
C LEU A 85 8.17 21.93 18.29
N LEU A 86 9.43 21.99 17.84
CA LEU A 86 10.45 22.84 18.49
C LEU A 86 10.03 24.31 18.58
N PRO A 87 9.49 24.97 17.53
CA PRO A 87 9.04 26.35 17.63
C PRO A 87 7.93 26.57 18.67
N VAL A 88 7.08 25.56 18.89
CA VAL A 88 6.02 25.62 19.92
C VAL A 88 6.64 25.59 21.31
N LYS A 89 7.62 24.69 21.54
CA LYS A 89 8.38 24.64 22.79
C LYS A 89 9.09 25.97 23.05
N ASP A 90 9.80 26.50 22.06
CA ASP A 90 10.56 27.76 22.19
C ASP A 90 9.61 28.93 22.53
N SER A 91 8.44 28.97 21.89
CA SER A 91 7.40 29.96 22.20
C SER A 91 6.87 29.84 23.63
N LEU A 92 6.67 28.61 24.13
CA LEU A 92 6.25 28.38 25.52
C LEU A 92 7.32 28.77 26.53
N GLU A 93 8.59 28.47 26.26
CA GLU A 93 9.71 28.88 27.12
C GLU A 93 9.81 30.40 27.22
N ALA A 94 9.71 31.10 26.08
CA ALA A 94 9.68 32.56 26.04
C ALA A 94 8.47 33.13 26.81
N ALA A 95 7.30 32.48 26.74
CA ALA A 95 6.12 32.88 27.50
C ALA A 95 6.35 32.74 29.02
N VAL A 96 7.00 31.66 29.47
CA VAL A 96 7.31 31.46 30.90
C VAL A 96 8.32 32.50 31.41
N GLU A 97 9.36 32.82 30.64
CA GLU A 97 10.38 33.80 31.02
C GLU A 97 9.83 35.24 31.12
N SER A 98 8.83 35.55 30.29
CA SER A 98 8.20 36.87 30.25
C SER A 98 6.99 36.99 31.17
N ALA A 99 6.41 35.89 31.66
CA ALA A 99 5.12 35.87 32.38
C ALA A 99 5.02 36.85 33.56
N ALA A 100 6.08 37.00 34.36
CA ALA A 100 6.07 37.91 35.52
C ALA A 100 6.08 39.41 35.15
N ARG A 101 6.42 39.73 33.89
CA ARG A 101 6.59 41.10 33.38
C ARG A 101 5.50 41.49 32.38
N THR A 102 4.62 40.55 32.02
CA THR A 102 3.59 40.73 30.99
C THR A 102 2.22 40.84 31.65
N ASP A 103 1.39 41.76 31.17
CA ASP A 103 0.02 41.89 31.64
C ASP A 103 -0.88 40.76 31.10
N SER A 104 -2.12 40.66 31.62
CA SER A 104 -3.04 39.60 31.21
C SER A 104 -3.38 39.62 29.71
N ARG A 105 -3.33 40.80 29.08
CA ARG A 105 -3.57 40.95 27.64
C ARG A 105 -2.42 40.38 26.83
N GLY A 106 -1.18 40.77 27.13
CA GLY A 106 0.01 40.24 26.45
C GLY A 106 0.16 38.73 26.65
N LEU A 107 -0.21 38.21 27.82
CA LEU A 107 -0.20 36.77 28.08
C LEU A 107 -1.21 36.03 27.18
N ARG A 108 -2.43 36.56 27.03
CA ARG A 108 -3.43 36.00 26.12
C ARG A 108 -2.97 36.02 24.67
N GLU A 109 -2.44 37.14 24.20
CA GLU A 109 -1.93 37.28 22.82
C GLU A 109 -0.78 36.30 22.55
N GLY A 110 0.11 36.10 23.54
CA GLY A 110 1.17 35.09 23.49
C GLY A 110 0.62 33.66 23.38
N HIS A 111 -0.36 33.30 24.21
CA HIS A 111 -1.00 31.98 24.14
C HIS A 111 -1.71 31.75 22.80
N GLU A 112 -2.41 32.76 22.26
CA GLU A 112 -3.04 32.68 20.93
C GLU A 112 -2.00 32.54 19.82
N ALA A 113 -0.82 33.14 19.96
CA ALA A 113 0.30 32.95 19.03
C ALA A 113 0.88 31.52 19.09
N THR A 114 1.13 31.01 20.30
CA THR A 114 1.62 29.62 20.49
C THR A 114 0.62 28.59 19.96
N LEU A 115 -0.69 28.79 20.20
CA LEU A 115 -1.73 27.89 19.70
C LEU A 115 -1.78 27.87 18.17
N ARG A 116 -1.57 29.03 17.52
CA ARG A 116 -1.46 29.11 16.05
C ARG A 116 -0.23 28.37 15.53
N LEU A 117 0.93 28.51 16.20
CA LEU A 117 2.14 27.76 15.84
C LEU A 117 1.91 26.25 15.93
N LEU A 118 1.28 25.78 17.01
CA LEU A 118 0.96 24.36 17.18
C LEU A 118 -0.01 23.86 16.11
N SER A 119 -1.05 24.63 15.80
CA SER A 119 -2.04 24.26 14.78
C SER A 119 -1.38 24.11 13.40
N GLN A 120 -0.53 25.07 13.02
CA GLN A 120 0.22 25.01 11.76
C GLN A 120 1.22 23.85 11.72
N ALA A 121 1.90 23.57 12.83
CA ALA A 121 2.81 22.43 12.93
C ALA A 121 2.07 21.10 12.72
N LEU A 122 0.92 20.94 13.36
CA LEU A 122 0.04 19.77 13.22
C LEU A 122 -0.48 19.62 11.77
N GLU A 123 -0.88 20.71 11.11
CA GLU A 123 -1.31 20.67 9.71
C GLU A 123 -0.19 20.23 8.76
N ARG A 124 1.05 20.72 8.95
CA ARG A 124 2.22 20.37 8.12
C ARG A 124 2.63 18.89 8.20
N ILE A 125 2.30 18.23 9.31
CA ILE A 125 2.52 16.78 9.49
C ILE A 125 1.29 15.94 9.07
N GLY A 126 0.22 16.58 8.59
CA GLY A 126 -0.98 15.93 8.07
C GLY A 126 -2.09 15.69 9.08
N VAL A 127 -2.01 16.31 10.27
CA VAL A 127 -3.11 16.30 11.24
C VAL A 127 -4.13 17.37 10.86
N ARG A 128 -5.41 17.00 10.80
CA ARG A 128 -6.53 17.92 10.57
C ARG A 128 -7.50 17.89 11.73
N VAL A 129 -8.09 19.04 12.02
CA VAL A 129 -9.13 19.22 13.03
C VAL A 129 -10.47 18.75 12.45
N ILE A 130 -11.25 18.04 13.26
CA ILE A 130 -12.66 17.71 12.99
C ILE A 130 -13.52 18.56 13.94
N ASP A 131 -14.17 19.58 13.38
CA ASP A 131 -15.03 20.53 14.10
C ASP A 131 -16.39 20.68 13.37
N PRO A 132 -17.29 19.70 13.53
CA PRO A 132 -18.51 19.57 12.72
C PRO A 132 -19.66 20.46 13.23
N ALA A 133 -19.39 21.60 13.88
CA ALA A 133 -20.47 22.44 14.41
C ALA A 133 -21.41 22.91 13.27
N GLY A 134 -22.70 22.54 13.37
CA GLY A 134 -23.70 22.81 12.33
C GLY A 134 -23.76 21.77 11.21
N GLU A 135 -22.88 20.77 11.19
CA GLU A 135 -22.91 19.68 10.22
C GLU A 135 -23.79 18.50 10.71
N PRO A 136 -24.25 17.61 9.81
CA PRO A 136 -24.90 16.36 10.20
C PRO A 136 -24.00 15.48 11.09
N PHE A 137 -24.60 14.77 12.03
CA PHE A 137 -23.88 13.81 12.84
C PHE A 137 -23.38 12.62 11.99
N ASP A 138 -22.08 12.39 12.00
CA ASP A 138 -21.40 11.24 11.38
C ASP A 138 -20.84 10.30 12.47
N PRO A 139 -21.41 9.09 12.66
CA PRO A 139 -20.93 8.12 13.64
C PRO A 139 -19.49 7.63 13.42
N GLU A 140 -18.94 7.74 12.20
CA GLU A 140 -17.57 7.33 11.92
C GLU A 140 -16.54 8.32 12.44
N ARG A 141 -16.93 9.59 12.61
CA ARG A 141 -16.03 10.70 12.95
C ARG A 141 -16.40 11.42 14.24
N HIS A 142 -17.63 11.24 14.73
CA HIS A 142 -18.18 11.96 15.88
C HIS A 142 -18.66 11.00 16.98
N GLU A 143 -18.50 11.44 18.23
CA GLU A 143 -19.01 10.76 19.42
C GLU A 143 -20.06 11.66 20.06
N ALA A 144 -21.34 11.27 19.98
CA ALA A 144 -22.43 12.01 20.59
C ALA A 144 -22.41 11.82 22.11
N MET A 145 -22.11 12.90 22.84
CA MET A 145 -22.10 12.88 24.31
C MET A 145 -23.51 12.94 24.89
N MET A 146 -24.36 13.77 24.30
CA MET A 146 -25.76 13.93 24.68
C MET A 146 -26.55 14.56 23.53
N ALA A 147 -27.87 14.53 23.66
CA ALA A 147 -28.77 15.21 22.75
C ALA A 147 -29.49 16.35 23.48
N GLU A 148 -29.48 17.55 22.90
CA GLU A 148 -30.18 18.73 23.41
C GLU A 148 -31.32 19.12 22.48
N GLU A 149 -32.43 19.58 23.06
CA GLU A 149 -33.56 20.07 22.29
C GLU A 149 -33.20 21.37 21.59
N SER A 150 -33.50 21.45 20.30
CA SER A 150 -33.26 22.65 19.51
C SER A 150 -34.48 22.99 18.68
N ALA A 151 -34.93 24.23 18.78
CA ALA A 151 -36.00 24.77 17.93
C ALA A 151 -35.47 25.27 16.58
N THR A 152 -34.15 25.41 16.42
CA THR A 152 -33.51 26.08 15.28
C THR A 152 -32.62 25.16 14.46
N ALA A 153 -32.08 24.10 15.04
CA ALA A 153 -31.18 23.17 14.35
C ALA A 153 -31.95 21.92 13.89
N GLU A 154 -31.55 21.37 12.75
CA GLU A 154 -32.15 20.13 12.23
C GLU A 154 -31.90 18.96 13.19
N PRO A 155 -32.91 18.13 13.50
CA PRO A 155 -32.71 16.93 14.31
C PRO A 155 -31.62 16.01 13.72
N GLY A 156 -30.70 15.55 14.57
CA GLY A 156 -29.55 14.75 14.14
C GLY A 156 -28.34 15.56 13.65
N SER A 157 -28.41 16.90 13.62
CA SER A 157 -27.24 17.75 13.38
C SER A 157 -26.42 18.00 14.65
N VAL A 158 -25.15 18.33 14.49
CA VAL A 158 -24.27 18.72 15.59
C VAL A 158 -24.58 20.17 16.00
N LEU A 159 -25.07 20.36 17.22
CA LEU A 159 -25.32 21.69 17.79
C LEU A 159 -24.03 22.42 18.13
N ARG A 160 -23.11 21.71 18.78
CA ARG A 160 -21.81 22.25 19.20
C ARG A 160 -20.83 21.13 19.46
N VAL A 161 -19.56 21.47 19.29
CA VAL A 161 -18.42 20.59 19.56
C VAL A 161 -17.92 20.89 20.96
N VAL A 162 -17.93 19.87 21.82
CA VAL A 162 -17.40 19.96 23.19
C VAL A 162 -15.88 19.77 23.17
N GLN A 163 -15.41 18.87 22.31
CA GLN A 163 -14.00 18.61 22.12
C GLN A 163 -13.74 18.29 20.63
N PRO A 164 -12.87 19.05 19.94
CA PRO A 164 -12.55 18.77 18.55
C PRO A 164 -11.97 17.37 18.37
N GLY A 165 -12.33 16.73 17.26
CA GLY A 165 -11.73 15.50 16.79
C GLY A 165 -10.46 15.78 15.99
N TYR A 166 -9.71 14.73 15.68
CA TYR A 166 -8.54 14.84 14.82
C TYR A 166 -8.37 13.63 13.93
N GLU A 167 -7.88 13.85 12.71
CA GLU A 167 -7.45 12.82 11.77
C GLU A 167 -6.00 13.08 11.36
N LEU A 168 -5.26 12.01 11.06
CA LEU A 168 -3.89 12.05 10.53
C LEU A 168 -3.88 11.36 9.17
N ASN A 169 -3.63 12.11 8.11
CA ASN A 169 -3.61 11.60 6.73
C ASN A 169 -4.87 10.77 6.39
N GLY A 170 -6.04 11.25 6.82
CA GLY A 170 -7.34 10.58 6.63
C GLY A 170 -7.64 9.45 7.61
N ARG A 171 -6.72 9.06 8.49
CA ARG A 171 -6.97 8.10 9.56
C ARG A 171 -7.46 8.81 10.81
N LEU A 172 -8.64 8.45 11.32
CA LEU A 172 -9.16 9.01 12.56
C LEU A 172 -8.22 8.72 13.74
N LEU A 173 -7.76 9.77 14.44
CA LEU A 173 -6.99 9.66 15.69
C LEU A 173 -7.91 9.68 16.90
N ARG A 174 -8.89 10.59 16.90
CA ARG A 174 -9.95 10.65 17.90
C ARG A 174 -11.20 11.28 17.30
N PRO A 175 -12.40 10.81 17.65
CA PRO A 175 -13.64 11.43 17.21
C PRO A 175 -13.83 12.82 17.85
N ALA A 176 -14.61 13.66 17.19
CA ALA A 176 -15.10 14.90 17.79
C ALA A 176 -16.21 14.56 18.80
N ARG A 177 -16.12 15.06 20.02
CA ARG A 177 -17.17 14.88 21.02
C ARG A 177 -18.19 15.99 20.87
N VAL A 178 -19.43 15.62 20.59
CA VAL A 178 -20.45 16.55 20.10
C VAL A 178 -21.73 16.45 20.90
N ILE A 179 -22.50 17.53 20.88
CA ILE A 179 -23.90 17.55 21.33
C ILE A 179 -24.76 17.60 20.08
N VAL A 180 -25.72 16.69 19.98
CA VAL A 180 -26.57 16.53 18.80
C VAL A 180 -27.95 17.15 19.07
N ALA A 181 -28.55 17.76 18.05
CA ALA A 181 -29.90 18.27 18.13
C ALA A 181 -30.91 17.12 18.19
N ARG A 182 -31.85 17.19 19.12
CA ARG A 182 -33.09 16.39 19.09
C ARG A 182 -34.30 17.28 18.95
N GLU A 183 -35.38 16.69 18.46
CA GLU A 183 -36.67 17.37 18.35
C GLU A 183 -37.17 17.79 19.75
N PRO A 184 -37.66 19.04 19.91
CA PRO A 184 -38.21 19.49 21.19
C PRO A 184 -39.46 18.69 21.54
N ALA A 185 -39.59 18.31 22.82
CA ALA A 185 -40.76 17.57 23.26
C ALA A 185 -42.04 18.42 23.07
N PRO A 186 -43.18 17.83 22.68
CA PRO A 186 -44.42 18.57 22.56
C PRO A 186 -44.77 19.16 23.92
N LYS A 187 -44.98 20.49 23.98
CA LYS A 187 -45.47 21.14 25.20
C LYS A 187 -46.87 20.61 25.51
N ALA A 188 -47.01 19.94 26.65
CA ALA A 188 -48.28 19.48 27.20
C ALA A 188 -49.17 20.64 27.66
#